data_AF-A0AAW6U9S8-F1
#
_entry.id   AF-A0AAW6U9S8-F1
#
_cell.length_a   1.000
_cell.length_b   1.000
_cell.length_c   1.000
_cell.angle_alpha   90.00
_cell.angle_beta   90.00
_cell.angle_gamma   90.00
#
_symmetry.space_group_name_H-M   'P 1'
#
loop_
_entity.id
_entity.type
_entity.pdbx_description
1 polymer ?
#
loop_
_entity_poly.entity_id
_entity_poly.type
_entity_poly.pdbx_seq_one_letter_code
_entity_poly.pdbx_strand_id
1 'polypeptide(L)'
;MKERSLLYFITAVVASVLFLVALLIRTQGWFNTYGALVMPSLHKLLIPVVLLWIGWYFENKGFLLSASIVLTVLFGLHLDNWGVLTGDIFIVSQYAPAVKTAFVLGFILLLGGLGMGYYSYLTLSFEKKA
;
A
#
# COMPACT_ATOMS: atom_id res chain seq x y z
N MET A 1 14.21 -26.65 8.99
CA MET A 1 13.60 -25.51 8.27
C MET A 1 13.88 -24.27 9.09
N LYS A 2 14.42 -23.19 8.51
CA LYS A 2 14.56 -21.92 9.22
C LYS A 2 13.17 -21.35 9.51
N GLU A 3 12.95 -20.86 10.72
CA GLU A 3 11.73 -20.11 11.04
C GLU A 3 11.76 -18.80 10.25
N ARG A 4 10.81 -18.65 9.34
CA ARG A 4 10.66 -17.44 8.53
C ARG A 4 10.03 -16.36 9.39
N SER A 5 10.44 -15.11 9.18
CA SER A 5 9.85 -13.96 9.88
C SER A 5 8.35 -13.84 9.59
N LEU A 6 7.53 -14.05 10.64
CA LEU A 6 6.09 -13.87 10.59
C LEU A 6 5.72 -12.40 10.33
N LEU A 7 6.49 -11.47 10.88
CA LEU A 7 6.26 -10.04 10.73
C LEU A 7 6.46 -9.59 9.26
N TYR A 8 7.48 -10.11 8.58
CA TYR A 8 7.66 -9.89 7.15
C TYR A 8 6.48 -10.50 6.36
N PHE A 9 6.06 -11.72 6.70
CA PHE A 9 4.87 -12.31 6.07
C PHE A 9 3.63 -11.42 6.20
N ILE A 10 3.33 -10.93 7.41
CA ILE A 10 2.19 -10.04 7.68
C ILE A 10 2.31 -8.75 6.84
N THR A 11 3.51 -8.18 6.72
CA THR A 11 3.76 -7.01 5.88
C THR A 11 3.42 -7.29 4.40
N ALA A 12 3.84 -8.44 3.87
CA ALA A 12 3.52 -8.85 2.50
C ALA A 12 2.01 -9.04 2.29
N VAL A 13 1.32 -9.61 3.29
CA VAL A 13 -0.14 -9.77 3.27
C VAL A 13 -0.84 -8.41 3.25
N VAL A 14 -0.42 -7.44 4.07
CA VAL A 14 -1.05 -6.11 4.11
C VAL A 14 -0.88 -5.37 2.78
N ALA A 15 0.30 -5.42 2.17
CA ALA A 15 0.51 -4.85 0.83
C ALA A 15 -0.34 -5.58 -0.23
N SER A 16 -0.56 -6.88 -0.07
CA SER A 16 -1.46 -7.66 -0.94
C SER A 16 -2.92 -7.25 -0.77
N VAL A 17 -3.37 -6.98 0.46
CA VAL A 17 -4.71 -6.45 0.74
C VAL A 17 -4.89 -5.08 0.07
N LEU A 18 -3.91 -4.17 0.18
CA LEU A 18 -3.92 -2.90 -0.55
C LEU A 18 -4.10 -3.11 -2.06
N PHE A 19 -3.37 -4.05 -2.65
CA PHE A 19 -3.49 -4.37 -4.08
C PHE A 19 -4.87 -4.95 -4.44
N LEU A 20 -5.39 -5.89 -3.65
CA LEU A 20 -6.71 -6.49 -3.87
C LEU A 20 -7.83 -5.47 -3.76
N VAL A 21 -7.79 -4.62 -2.74
CA VAL A 21 -8.71 -3.49 -2.58
C VAL A 21 -8.64 -2.58 -3.81
N ALA A 22 -7.43 -2.26 -4.27
CA ALA A 22 -7.25 -1.42 -5.46
C ALA A 22 -7.90 -2.07 -6.70
N LEU A 23 -7.85 -3.39 -6.80
CA LEU A 23 -8.49 -4.15 -7.87
C LEU A 23 -10.02 -4.11 -7.75
N LEU A 24 -10.58 -4.25 -6.54
CA LEU A 24 -12.03 -4.18 -6.30
C LEU A 24 -12.60 -2.78 -6.57
N ILE A 25 -11.88 -1.72 -6.18
CA ILE A 25 -12.31 -0.33 -6.42
C ILE A 25 -12.41 -0.03 -7.93
N ARG A 26 -11.61 -0.70 -8.77
CA ARG A 26 -11.64 -0.53 -10.23
C ARG A 26 -12.91 -1.02 -10.90
N THR A 27 -13.65 -1.92 -10.26
CA THR A 27 -14.91 -2.43 -10.84
C THR A 27 -16.08 -1.48 -10.63
N GLN A 28 -15.88 -0.37 -9.90
CA GLN A 28 -16.94 0.57 -9.59
C GLN A 28 -17.16 1.55 -10.75
N GLY A 29 -18.42 1.86 -11.06
CA GLY A 29 -18.77 2.72 -12.20
C GLY A 29 -18.19 4.14 -12.16
N TRP A 30 -17.90 4.66 -10.96
CA TRP A 30 -17.28 5.97 -10.75
C TRP A 30 -15.76 5.98 -10.93
N PHE A 31 -15.12 4.80 -11.03
CA PHE A 31 -13.66 4.67 -11.06
C PHE A 31 -13.02 5.38 -12.25
N ASN A 32 -13.67 5.34 -13.42
CA ASN A 32 -13.13 5.98 -14.63
C ASN A 32 -12.97 7.50 -14.47
N THR A 33 -13.76 8.12 -13.60
CA THR A 33 -13.74 9.56 -13.36
C THR A 33 -12.82 9.95 -12.20
N TYR A 34 -12.86 9.21 -11.09
CA TYR A 34 -12.17 9.60 -9.84
C TYR A 34 -11.05 8.65 -9.40
N GLY A 35 -10.90 7.50 -10.07
CA GLY A 35 -10.03 6.41 -9.65
C GLY A 35 -8.56 6.81 -9.49
N ALA A 36 -8.05 7.68 -10.37
CA ALA A 36 -6.68 8.17 -10.32
C ALA A 36 -6.37 9.04 -9.08
N LEU A 37 -7.41 9.64 -8.48
CA LEU A 37 -7.27 10.52 -7.31
C LEU A 37 -7.32 9.73 -6.00
N VAL A 38 -7.95 8.55 -6.00
CA VAL A 38 -8.23 7.79 -4.77
C VAL A 38 -7.38 6.56 -4.59
N MET A 39 -6.69 6.09 -5.63
CA MET A 39 -5.86 4.90 -5.51
C MET A 39 -4.70 4.92 -6.50
N PRO A 40 -3.49 4.48 -6.09
CA PRO A 40 -2.40 4.28 -7.03
C PRO A 40 -2.75 3.28 -8.13
N SER A 41 -2.08 3.40 -9.29
CA SER A 41 -2.23 2.48 -10.41
C SER A 41 -1.83 1.04 -10.03
N LEU A 42 -2.51 0.02 -10.58
CA LEU A 42 -2.23 -1.38 -10.25
C LEU A 42 -0.78 -1.76 -10.49
N HIS A 43 -0.20 -1.35 -11.62
CA HIS A 43 1.19 -1.66 -11.94
C HIS A 43 2.17 -1.08 -10.91
N LYS A 44 1.86 0.10 -10.33
CA LYS A 44 2.68 0.70 -9.27
C LYS A 44 2.57 -0.05 -7.95
N LEU A 45 1.38 -0.57 -7.62
CA LEU A 45 1.14 -1.38 -6.41
C LEU A 45 1.67 -2.82 -6.56
N LEU A 46 1.71 -3.35 -7.77
CA LEU A 46 2.21 -4.70 -8.02
C LEU A 46 3.70 -4.83 -7.69
N ILE A 47 4.50 -3.82 -8.00
CA ILE A 47 5.95 -3.81 -7.76
C ILE A 47 6.29 -4.09 -6.28
N PRO A 48 5.84 -3.29 -5.29
CA PRO A 48 6.15 -3.55 -3.89
C PRO A 48 5.58 -4.88 -3.40
N VAL A 49 4.42 -5.33 -3.89
CA VAL A 49 3.85 -6.64 -3.52
C VAL A 49 4.76 -7.78 -3.97
N VAL A 50 5.21 -7.77 -5.22
CA VAL A 50 6.12 -8.78 -5.76
C VAL A 50 7.45 -8.78 -5.00
N LEU A 51 8.02 -7.60 -4.74
CA LEU A 51 9.26 -7.47 -3.97
C LEU A 51 9.11 -8.05 -2.56
N LEU A 52 8.00 -7.79 -1.86
CA LEU A 52 7.75 -8.33 -0.52
C LEU A 52 7.62 -9.86 -0.52
N TRP A 53 6.91 -10.44 -1.48
CA TRP A 53 6.77 -11.90 -1.57
C TRP A 53 8.08 -12.60 -1.92
N ILE A 54 8.82 -12.09 -2.91
CA ILE A 54 10.14 -12.60 -3.28
C ILE A 54 11.09 -12.47 -2.09
N GLY A 55 11.13 -11.29 -1.47
CA GLY A 55 12.01 -11.04 -0.35
C GLY A 55 11.66 -11.84 0.90
N TRP A 56 10.39 -12.12 1.16
CA TRP A 56 9.98 -13.04 2.22
C TRP A 56 10.41 -14.47 1.92
N TYR A 57 10.20 -14.95 0.69
CA TYR A 57 10.58 -16.30 0.28
C TYR A 57 12.10 -16.55 0.42
N PHE A 58 12.91 -15.55 0.08
CA PHE A 58 14.39 -15.62 0.18
C PHE A 58 14.97 -15.02 1.46
N GLU A 59 14.15 -14.61 2.44
CA GLU A 59 14.57 -13.94 3.69
C GLU A 59 15.50 -12.73 3.48
N ASN A 60 15.30 -12.00 2.38
CA ASN A 60 16.16 -10.91 1.98
C ASN A 60 15.56 -9.54 2.37
N LYS A 61 16.28 -8.85 3.26
CA LYS A 61 15.92 -7.56 3.84
C LYS A 61 16.04 -6.40 2.85
N GLY A 62 16.88 -6.54 1.82
CA GLY A 62 17.02 -5.56 0.75
C GLY A 62 15.70 -5.39 -0.01
N PHE A 63 15.05 -6.50 -0.37
CA PHE A 63 13.73 -6.46 -0.99
C PHE A 63 12.66 -5.83 -0.10
N LEU A 64 12.69 -6.10 1.21
CA LEU A 64 11.79 -5.48 2.19
C LEU A 64 11.96 -3.97 2.23
N LEU A 65 13.21 -3.51 2.32
CA LEU A 65 13.54 -2.08 2.33
C LEU A 65 13.15 -1.40 1.02
N SER A 66 13.49 -2.00 -0.13
CA SER A 66 13.13 -1.47 -1.45
C SER A 66 11.62 -1.35 -1.62
N ALA A 67 10.86 -2.38 -1.22
CA ALA A 67 9.39 -2.33 -1.26
C ALA A 67 8.84 -1.22 -0.35
N SER A 68 9.41 -1.06 0.85
CA SER A 68 8.99 -0.03 1.80
C SER A 68 9.25 1.37 1.26
N ILE A 69 10.39 1.61 0.61
CA ILE A 69 10.70 2.88 -0.07
C ILE A 69 9.70 3.16 -1.20
N VAL A 70 9.38 2.15 -2.02
CA VAL A 70 8.38 2.32 -3.08
C VAL A 70 7.01 2.67 -2.49
N LEU A 71 6.58 2.01 -1.42
CA LEU A 71 5.33 2.34 -0.71
C LEU A 71 5.36 3.78 -0.17
N THR A 72 6.49 4.26 0.35
CA THR A 72 6.68 5.66 0.78
C THR A 72 6.48 6.65 -0.36
N VAL A 73 7.06 6.38 -1.53
CA VAL A 73 6.86 7.22 -2.71
C VAL A 73 5.39 7.23 -3.12
N LEU A 74 4.73 6.07 -3.14
CA LEU A 74 3.30 5.99 -3.47
C LEU A 74 2.42 6.69 -2.45
N PHE A 75 2.78 6.65 -1.16
CA PHE A 75 2.09 7.36 -0.11
C PHE A 75 2.20 8.89 -0.29
N GLY A 76 3.40 9.39 -0.61
CA GLY A 76 3.61 10.80 -0.93
C GLY A 76 2.75 11.26 -2.11
N LEU A 77 2.73 10.49 -3.21
CA LEU A 77 1.87 10.79 -4.36
C LEU A 77 0.37 10.68 -4.04
N HIS A 78 -0.02 9.86 -3.07
CA HIS A 78 -1.40 9.74 -2.62
C HIS A 78 -1.84 10.97 -1.80
N LEU A 79 -0.93 11.56 -1.02
CA LEU A 79 -1.16 12.79 -0.26
C LEU A 79 -1.46 14.00 -1.15
N ASP A 80 -0.89 14.06 -2.36
CA ASP A 80 -1.17 15.15 -3.31
C ASP A 80 -2.67 15.25 -3.69
N ASN A 81 -3.43 14.18 -3.48
CA ASN A 81 -4.87 14.10 -3.76
C ASN A 81 -5.74 14.38 -2.53
N TRP A 82 -5.20 14.98 -1.45
CA TRP A 82 -5.93 15.30 -0.22
C TRP A 82 -7.20 16.14 -0.44
N GLY A 83 -7.26 16.89 -1.54
CA GLY A 83 -8.43 17.66 -2.00
C GLY A 83 -9.73 16.85 -2.11
N VAL A 84 -9.64 15.51 -2.22
CA VAL A 84 -10.80 14.60 -2.20
C VAL A 84 -11.58 14.70 -0.89
N LEU A 85 -10.91 14.98 0.24
CA LEU A 85 -11.55 15.04 1.56
C LEU A 85 -12.07 16.45 1.88
N THR A 86 -11.30 17.48 1.54
CA THR A 86 -11.60 18.89 1.82
C THR A 86 -12.70 19.46 0.95
N GLY A 87 -12.97 18.84 -0.21
CA GLY A 87 -13.99 19.31 -1.16
C GLY A 87 -13.45 20.26 -2.22
N ASP A 88 -12.12 20.46 -2.28
CA ASP A 88 -11.45 21.23 -3.34
C ASP A 88 -11.60 20.55 -4.70
N ILE A 89 -11.76 19.22 -4.71
CA ILE A 89 -12.05 18.43 -5.89
C ILE A 89 -13.56 18.18 -5.97
N PHE A 90 -14.17 18.62 -7.06
CA PHE A 90 -15.60 18.41 -7.30
C PHE A 90 -15.90 16.92 -7.55
N ILE A 91 -16.73 16.33 -6.69
CA ILE A 91 -17.23 14.96 -6.81
C ILE A 91 -18.75 15.01 -6.77
N VAL A 92 -19.40 14.37 -7.75
CA VAL A 92 -20.87 14.33 -7.80
C VAL A 92 -21.40 13.67 -6.53
N SER A 93 -22.41 14.29 -5.90
CA SER A 93 -22.95 13.90 -4.59
C SER A 93 -23.22 12.39 -4.45
N GLN A 94 -23.76 11.76 -5.50
CA GLN A 94 -24.07 10.33 -5.50
C GLN A 94 -22.85 9.40 -5.32
N TYR A 95 -21.65 9.85 -5.70
CA TYR A 95 -20.41 9.08 -5.60
C TYR A 95 -19.51 9.55 -4.45
N ALA A 96 -19.77 10.73 -3.88
CA ALA A 96 -18.91 11.33 -2.86
C ALA A 96 -18.62 10.41 -1.67
N PRO A 97 -19.57 9.64 -1.10
CA PRO A 97 -19.28 8.71 -0.02
C PRO A 97 -18.28 7.61 -0.44
N ALA A 98 -18.54 6.94 -1.57
CA ALA A 98 -17.72 5.84 -2.04
C ALA A 98 -16.29 6.27 -2.40
N VAL A 99 -16.16 7.42 -3.06
CA VAL A 99 -14.87 8.01 -3.45
C VAL A 99 -14.05 8.39 -2.21
N LYS A 100 -14.66 9.05 -1.22
CA LYS A 100 -13.98 9.41 0.03
C LYS A 100 -13.56 8.17 0.84
N THR A 101 -14.42 7.16 0.94
CA THR A 101 -14.08 5.89 1.60
C THR A 101 -12.91 5.20 0.92
N ALA A 102 -12.91 5.12 -0.42
CA ALA A 102 -11.81 4.54 -1.18
C ALA A 102 -10.49 5.28 -0.91
N PHE A 103 -10.52 6.62 -0.88
CA PHE A 103 -9.35 7.44 -0.58
C PHE A 103 -8.78 7.16 0.82
N VAL A 104 -9.63 7.18 1.85
CA VAL A 104 -9.23 6.95 3.25
C VAL A 104 -8.71 5.53 3.45
N LEU A 105 -9.36 4.54 2.82
CA LEU A 105 -8.95 3.15 2.95
C LEU A 105 -7.61 2.89 2.24
N GLY A 106 -7.40 3.46 1.06
CA GLY A 106 -6.09 3.46 0.38
C GLY A 106 -5.01 4.13 1.22
N PHE A 107 -5.33 5.28 1.83
CA PHE A 107 -4.44 6.02 2.72
C PHE A 107 -3.98 5.18 3.93
N ILE A 108 -4.93 4.59 4.67
CA ILE A 108 -4.63 3.79 5.86
C ILE A 108 -3.82 2.54 5.50
N LEU A 109 -4.15 1.88 4.40
CA LEU A 109 -3.43 0.68 3.96
C LEU A 109 -2.00 0.99 3.48
N LEU A 110 -1.80 2.11 2.76
CA LEU A 110 -0.46 2.59 2.40
C LEU A 110 0.36 2.93 3.64
N LEU A 111 -0.22 3.68 4.58
CA LEU A 111 0.45 4.06 5.83
C LEU A 111 0.79 2.84 6.69
N GLY A 112 -0.14 1.88 6.81
CA GLY A 112 0.06 0.62 7.51
C GLY A 112 1.14 -0.23 6.86
N GLY A 113 1.13 -0.36 5.53
CA GLY A 113 2.16 -1.07 4.78
C GLY A 113 3.55 -0.45 4.94
N LEU A 114 3.65 0.88 4.92
CA LEU A 114 4.87 1.63 5.17
C LEU A 114 5.39 1.40 6.59
N GLY A 115 4.53 1.61 7.60
CA GLY A 115 4.89 1.47 9.00
C GLY A 115 5.37 0.06 9.33
N MET A 116 4.62 -0.96 8.89
CA MET A 116 5.01 -2.36 9.07
C MET A 116 6.24 -2.74 8.26
N GLY A 117 6.43 -2.19 7.06
CA GLY A 117 7.62 -2.44 6.24
C GLY A 117 8.92 -2.01 6.91
N TYR A 118 8.98 -0.75 7.35
CA TYR A 118 10.15 -0.24 8.07
C TYR A 118 10.34 -0.92 9.43
N TYR A 119 9.26 -1.13 10.19
CA TYR A 119 9.33 -1.84 11.46
C TYR A 119 9.88 -3.27 11.28
N SER A 120 9.37 -4.00 10.30
CA SER A 120 9.85 -5.35 9.96
C SER A 120 11.33 -5.36 9.60
N TYR A 121 11.78 -4.37 8.81
CA TYR A 121 13.17 -4.26 8.42
C TYR A 121 14.09 -4.03 9.61
N LEU A 122 13.70 -3.15 10.53
CA LEU A 122 14.47 -2.85 11.74
C LEU A 122 14.57 -4.09 12.65
N THR A 123 13.45 -4.76 12.95
CA THR A 123 13.42 -5.95 13.82
C THR A 123 14.31 -7.07 13.27
N LEU A 124 14.15 -7.39 11.98
CA LEU A 124 15.00 -8.37 11.30
C LEU A 124 16.48 -7.99 11.40
N SER A 125 16.82 -6.70 11.27
CA SER A 125 18.20 -6.20 11.33
C SER A 125 18.83 -6.36 12.71
N PHE A 126 18.05 -6.22 13.78
CA PHE A 126 18.52 -6.45 15.15
C PHE A 126 18.72 -7.94 15.46
N GLU A 127 17.79 -8.81 15.05
CA GLU A 127 17.90 -10.27 15.29
C GLU A 127 19.16 -10.90 14.65
N LYS A 128 19.66 -10.34 13.55
CA LYS A 128 20.88 -10.85 12.89
C LYS A 128 22.19 -10.40 13.55
N LYS A 129 22.13 -9.46 14.49
CA LYS A 129 23.30 -8.95 15.24
C LYS A 129 23.43 -9.56 16.63
N ALA A 130 22.38 -10.19 17.16
CA ALA A 130 22.39 -10.98 18.39
C ALA A 130 22.85 -12.41 18.09
#